data_AF-A0A9Q8QPX1-F1
#
_entry.id   AF-A0A9Q8QPX1-F1
#
_cell.length_a   1.000
_cell.length_b   1.000
_cell.length_c   1.000
_cell.angle_alpha   90.00
_cell.angle_beta   90.00
_cell.angle_gamma   90.00
#
_symmetry.space_group_name_H-M   'P 1'
#
loop_
_entity.id
_entity.type
_entity.pdbx_description
1 polymer ?
#
loop_
_entity_poly.entity_id
_entity_poly.type
_entity_poly.pdbx_seq_one_letter_code
_entity_poly.pdbx_strand_id
1 'polypeptide(L)'
;MRPVQYLVPLAAAVWASDCDPFPASMLAFSSGFKQPTPPMVKPEFNTSFVQHKWDETVSHIMTGYMRNSPSDKAVRVHEVFDDAVASSLFDFSNVTADGLVDNTLTTWRDDATQPDVWRDYVNTNYPLFAADMLVKAGAVFGGLVGRRFVDGRVAAVSAWTGRTHLNAVLGWGPLLTTRFSSGT
;
A
#
# COMPACT_ATOMS: atom_id res chain seq x y z
N MET A 1 -21.50 -29.50 -56.81
CA MET A 1 -21.62 -28.64 -55.60
C MET A 1 -20.50 -27.63 -55.65
N ARG A 2 -20.81 -26.32 -55.66
CA ARG A 2 -19.80 -25.24 -55.67
C ARG A 2 -19.49 -24.84 -54.22
N PRO A 3 -18.21 -24.62 -53.84
CA PRO A 3 -17.90 -24.12 -52.51
C PRO A 3 -18.26 -22.64 -52.43
N VAL A 4 -19.05 -22.28 -51.42
CA VAL A 4 -19.33 -20.89 -51.05
C VAL A 4 -18.12 -20.38 -50.28
N GLN A 5 -17.35 -19.46 -50.88
CA GLN A 5 -16.30 -18.73 -50.17
C GLN A 5 -16.94 -17.60 -49.36
N TYR A 6 -16.89 -17.70 -48.04
CA TYR A 6 -17.24 -16.61 -47.14
C TYR A 6 -16.03 -15.68 -47.00
N LEU A 7 -16.11 -14.50 -47.60
CA LEU A 7 -15.25 -13.37 -47.28
C LEU A 7 -15.71 -12.79 -45.94
N VAL A 8 -14.93 -13.02 -44.89
CA VAL A 8 -15.08 -12.31 -43.62
C VAL A 8 -14.27 -11.01 -43.76
N PRO A 9 -14.89 -9.82 -43.80
CA PRO A 9 -14.13 -8.59 -43.76
C PRO A 9 -13.51 -8.45 -42.37
N LEU A 10 -12.18 -8.40 -42.33
CA LEU A 10 -11.45 -7.95 -41.14
C LEU A 10 -11.78 -6.45 -40.97
N ALA A 11 -12.74 -6.13 -40.12
CA ALA A 11 -12.95 -4.76 -39.69
C ALA A 11 -11.76 -4.37 -38.81
N ALA A 12 -10.75 -3.74 -39.42
CA ALA A 12 -9.71 -3.05 -38.68
C ALA A 12 -10.40 -1.95 -37.84
N ALA A 13 -10.35 -2.08 -36.52
CA ALA A 13 -10.83 -1.07 -35.60
C ALA A 13 -9.96 0.20 -35.76
N VAL A 14 -10.46 1.17 -36.53
CA VAL A 14 -9.90 2.53 -36.65
C VAL A 14 -10.32 3.33 -35.41
N TRP A 15 -9.75 3.01 -34.25
CA TRP A 15 -10.00 3.72 -32.98
C TRP A 15 -8.65 4.05 -32.31
N ALA A 16 -7.76 4.72 -33.03
CA ALA A 16 -6.45 5.11 -32.50
C ALA A 16 -5.96 6.48 -32.99
N SER A 17 -6.85 7.38 -33.43
CA SER A 17 -6.44 8.72 -33.88
C SER A 17 -6.38 9.78 -32.76
N ASP A 18 -6.96 9.51 -31.59
CA ASP A 18 -7.03 10.46 -30.46
C ASP A 18 -6.24 10.02 -29.22
N CYS A 19 -5.41 8.98 -29.33
CA CYS A 19 -4.48 8.65 -28.25
C CYS A 19 -3.19 9.45 -28.45
N ASP A 20 -2.84 10.29 -27.48
CA ASP A 20 -1.51 10.89 -27.44
C ASP A 20 -0.46 9.77 -27.60
N PRO A 21 0.56 9.97 -28.47
CA PRO A 21 1.61 8.98 -28.61
C PRO A 21 2.28 8.79 -27.24
N PHE A 22 2.62 7.54 -26.92
CA PHE A 22 3.35 7.24 -25.70
C PHE A 22 4.59 8.17 -25.62
N PRO A 23 4.85 8.80 -24.46
CA PRO A 23 5.95 9.73 -24.34
C PRO A 23 7.25 9.08 -24.80
N ALA A 24 8.03 9.74 -25.66
CA ALA A 24 9.32 9.22 -26.13
C ALA A 24 10.34 8.99 -24.97
N SER A 25 10.04 9.57 -23.79
CA SER A 25 10.78 9.35 -22.54
C SER A 25 10.45 8.02 -21.84
N MET A 26 9.37 7.33 -22.23
CA MET A 26 9.06 5.99 -21.76
C MET A 26 9.95 4.97 -22.47
N LEU A 27 10.84 4.34 -21.71
CA LEU A 27 11.55 3.16 -22.18
C LEU A 27 10.57 1.98 -22.15
N ALA A 28 10.22 1.46 -23.33
CA ALA A 28 9.47 0.21 -23.42
C ALA A 28 10.22 -0.89 -22.65
N PHE A 29 9.48 -1.77 -21.97
CA PHE A 29 10.07 -2.94 -21.33
C PHE A 29 10.82 -3.75 -22.40
N SER A 30 12.13 -3.87 -22.24
CA SER A 30 12.93 -4.69 -23.14
C SER A 30 12.71 -6.16 -22.80
N SER A 31 12.83 -7.04 -23.79
CA SER A 31 12.84 -8.50 -23.58
C SER A 31 13.96 -8.98 -22.65
N GLY A 32 14.94 -8.11 -22.37
CA GLY A 32 16.03 -8.34 -21.41
C GLY A 32 15.74 -7.87 -19.98
N PHE A 33 14.56 -7.32 -19.69
CA PHE A 33 14.21 -6.90 -18.33
C PHE A 33 14.25 -8.09 -17.37
N LYS A 34 15.00 -7.92 -16.28
CA LYS A 34 15.00 -8.86 -15.16
C LYS A 34 14.47 -8.13 -13.94
N GLN A 35 13.40 -8.67 -13.36
CA GLN A 35 12.86 -8.13 -12.12
C GLN A 35 13.97 -8.09 -11.06
N PRO A 36 14.28 -6.91 -10.49
CA PRO A 36 15.24 -6.83 -9.42
C PRO A 36 14.69 -7.56 -8.19
N THR A 37 15.59 -8.15 -7.41
CA THR A 37 15.23 -8.72 -6.12
C THR A 37 14.58 -7.65 -5.25
N PRO A 38 13.43 -7.93 -4.60
CA PRO A 38 12.81 -6.98 -3.68
C PRO A 38 13.81 -6.52 -2.61
N PRO A 39 13.91 -5.21 -2.38
CA PRO A 39 14.81 -4.69 -1.36
C PRO A 39 14.27 -5.01 0.05
N MET A 40 15.20 -5.08 1.00
CA MET A 40 14.87 -5.11 2.42
C MET A 40 14.43 -3.72 2.88
N VAL A 41 13.49 -3.65 3.80
CA VAL A 41 13.07 -2.39 4.44
C VAL A 41 13.85 -2.18 5.74
N LYS A 42 14.04 -0.92 6.14
CA LYS A 42 14.47 -0.60 7.50
C LYS A 42 13.29 -0.88 8.45
N PRO A 43 13.37 -1.88 9.35
CA PRO A 43 12.23 -2.29 10.16
C PRO A 43 11.90 -1.27 11.26
N GLU A 44 12.90 -0.61 11.84
CA GLU A 44 12.69 0.39 12.87
C GLU A 44 12.51 1.77 12.24
N PHE A 45 11.27 2.27 12.23
CA PHE A 45 10.98 3.57 11.64
C PHE A 45 9.74 4.24 12.25
N ASN A 46 9.73 5.55 12.09
CA ASN A 46 8.54 6.36 12.24
C ASN A 46 8.28 7.09 10.93
N THR A 47 7.02 7.25 10.55
CA THR A 47 6.66 7.92 9.30
C THR A 47 5.26 8.51 9.38
N SER A 48 5.02 9.58 8.63
CA SER A 48 3.66 10.02 8.35
C SER A 48 3.06 9.17 7.23
N PHE A 49 1.75 9.00 7.24
CA PHE A 49 1.05 8.24 6.21
C PHE A 49 -0.26 8.92 5.81
N VAL A 50 -0.70 8.60 4.60
CA VAL A 50 -2.06 8.85 4.12
C VAL A 50 -2.60 7.50 3.66
N GLN A 51 -3.69 7.05 4.28
CA GLN A 51 -4.34 5.80 3.97
C GLN A 51 -5.71 6.07 3.36
N HIS A 52 -6.05 5.33 2.32
CA HIS A 52 -7.38 5.30 1.74
C HIS A 52 -7.95 3.91 1.96
N LYS A 53 -8.91 3.80 2.88
CA LYS A 53 -9.73 2.59 3.02
C LYS A 53 -10.88 2.72 2.04
N TRP A 54 -10.97 1.78 1.11
CA TRP A 54 -12.00 1.81 0.07
C TRP A 54 -12.53 0.41 -0.22
N ASP A 55 -13.84 0.30 -0.34
CA ASP A 55 -14.58 -0.85 -0.85
C ASP A 55 -15.87 -0.35 -1.53
N GLU A 56 -16.76 -1.25 -1.96
CA GLU A 56 -18.02 -0.88 -2.64
C GLU A 56 -18.94 0.02 -1.81
N THR A 57 -18.74 0.08 -0.49
CA THR A 57 -19.59 0.77 0.49
C THR A 57 -18.88 1.87 1.27
N VAL A 58 -17.54 1.86 1.32
CA VAL A 58 -16.73 2.77 2.11
C VAL A 58 -15.70 3.46 1.22
N SER A 59 -15.55 4.78 1.38
CA SER A 59 -14.38 5.51 0.88
C SER A 59 -13.96 6.51 1.94
N HIS A 60 -12.91 6.17 2.67
CA HIS A 60 -12.46 6.91 3.83
C HIS A 60 -10.95 7.18 3.74
N ILE A 61 -10.57 8.45 3.79
CA ILE A 61 -9.18 8.89 3.77
C ILE A 61 -8.80 9.34 5.18
N MET A 62 -7.75 8.74 5.72
CA MET A 62 -7.19 9.10 7.00
C MET A 62 -5.72 9.46 6.83
N THR A 63 -5.25 10.34 7.70
CA THR A 63 -3.85 10.76 7.76
C THR A 63 -3.33 10.55 9.17
N GLY A 64 -2.04 10.28 9.29
CA GLY A 64 -1.49 10.00 10.59
C GLY A 64 0.01 9.89 10.64
N TYR A 65 0.47 9.43 11.79
CA TYR A 65 1.85 9.12 12.10
C TYR A 65 1.92 7.72 12.70
N MET A 66 2.80 6.88 12.18
CA MET A 66 3.00 5.54 12.70
C MET A 66 4.44 5.35 13.17
N ARG A 67 4.60 4.56 14.23
CA ARG A 67 5.87 3.96 14.67
C ARG A 67 5.77 2.46 14.49
N ASN A 68 6.67 1.91 13.68
CA ASN A 68 6.82 0.47 13.51
C ASN A 68 8.05 0.02 14.30
N SER A 69 7.84 -0.86 15.28
CA SER A 69 8.90 -1.39 16.16
C SER A 69 8.82 -2.92 16.24
N PRO A 70 9.44 -3.64 15.28
CA PRO A 70 9.51 -5.10 15.36
C PRO A 70 10.31 -5.60 16.56
N SER A 71 11.27 -4.82 17.07
CA SER A 71 11.96 -5.12 18.33
C SER A 71 11.01 -5.16 19.53
N ASP A 72 10.06 -4.22 19.60
CA ASP A 72 9.00 -4.20 20.62
C ASP A 72 7.79 -5.08 20.24
N LYS A 73 7.81 -5.74 19.07
CA LYS A 73 6.66 -6.45 18.47
C LYS A 73 5.41 -5.57 18.42
N ALA A 74 5.55 -4.30 18.09
CA ALA A 74 4.44 -3.36 18.16
C ALA A 74 4.38 -2.41 16.96
N VAL A 75 3.15 -2.04 16.60
CA VAL A 75 2.89 -0.91 15.72
C VAL A 75 2.00 0.07 16.48
N ARG A 76 2.46 1.32 16.60
CA ARG A 76 1.66 2.41 17.15
C ARG A 76 1.25 3.34 16.03
N VAL A 77 -0.03 3.67 15.97
CA VAL A 77 -0.60 4.53 14.96
C VAL A 77 -1.35 5.65 15.65
N HIS A 78 -1.05 6.89 15.27
CA HIS A 78 -1.85 8.06 15.59
C HIS A 78 -2.48 8.54 14.30
N GLU A 79 -3.79 8.63 14.26
CA GLU A 79 -4.52 8.97 13.05
C GLU A 79 -5.60 10.01 13.33
N VAL A 80 -5.93 10.76 12.29
CA VAL A 80 -7.07 11.66 12.26
C VAL A 80 -8.00 11.16 11.18
N PHE A 81 -9.27 11.03 11.55
CA PHE A 81 -10.38 10.70 10.67
C PHE A 81 -11.58 11.59 11.02
N ASP A 82 -12.67 11.46 10.28
CA ASP A 82 -13.87 12.31 10.43
C ASP A 82 -14.24 12.58 11.91
N ASP A 83 -14.12 13.86 12.30
CA ASP A 83 -14.44 14.44 13.61
C ASP A 83 -13.78 13.75 14.83
N ALA A 84 -12.62 13.09 14.62
CA ALA A 84 -11.91 12.40 15.68
C ALA A 84 -10.39 12.25 15.46
N VAL A 85 -9.67 12.17 16.57
CA VAL A 85 -8.27 11.72 16.62
C VAL A 85 -8.22 10.39 17.35
N ALA A 86 -7.45 9.45 16.83
CA ALA A 86 -7.26 8.14 17.43
C ALA A 86 -5.80 7.77 17.62
N SER A 87 -5.56 6.95 18.63
CA SER A 87 -4.30 6.27 18.90
C SER A 87 -4.56 4.78 19.03
N SER A 88 -3.99 3.98 18.13
CA SER A 88 -3.99 2.52 18.21
C SER A 88 -2.61 1.99 18.62
N LEU A 89 -2.59 1.00 19.51
CA LEU A 89 -1.42 0.18 19.81
C LEU A 89 -1.73 -1.26 19.44
N PHE A 90 -1.14 -1.73 18.34
CA PHE A 90 -1.18 -3.12 17.90
C PHE A 90 -0.01 -3.89 18.52
N ASP A 91 -0.31 -4.85 19.39
CA ASP A 91 0.66 -5.69 20.08
C ASP A 91 0.77 -7.07 19.40
N PHE A 92 1.81 -7.23 18.59
CA PHE A 92 2.13 -8.49 17.90
C PHE A 92 2.84 -9.51 18.79
N SER A 93 3.10 -9.19 20.06
CA SER A 93 3.47 -10.20 21.05
C SER A 93 2.26 -11.00 21.54
N ASN A 94 1.06 -10.46 21.36
CA ASN A 94 -0.20 -11.08 21.75
C ASN A 94 -1.13 -11.28 20.53
N VAL A 95 -1.08 -12.47 19.95
CA VAL A 95 -1.82 -12.82 18.73
C VAL A 95 -2.62 -14.10 18.95
N THR A 96 -3.89 -14.11 18.54
CA THR A 96 -4.75 -15.30 18.64
C THR A 96 -4.26 -16.41 17.69
N ALA A 97 -4.75 -17.63 17.89
CA ALA A 97 -4.45 -18.75 16.99
C ALA A 97 -4.83 -18.47 15.52
N ASP A 98 -5.88 -17.68 15.31
CA ASP A 98 -6.38 -17.27 13.98
C ASP A 98 -5.65 -16.04 13.42
N GLY A 99 -4.63 -15.53 14.11
CA GLY A 99 -3.81 -14.41 13.65
C GLY A 99 -4.43 -13.03 13.86
N LEU A 100 -5.35 -12.88 14.83
CA LEU A 100 -5.87 -11.57 15.24
C LEU A 100 -4.92 -10.94 16.27
N VAL A 101 -4.64 -9.65 16.10
CA VAL A 101 -3.65 -8.90 16.90
C VAL A 101 -4.38 -8.12 17.99
N ASP A 102 -3.89 -8.18 19.22
CA ASP A 102 -4.41 -7.35 20.32
C ASP A 102 -4.20 -5.86 20.00
N ASN A 103 -5.29 -5.10 20.00
CA ASN A 103 -5.28 -3.67 19.75
C ASN A 103 -5.93 -2.92 20.90
N THR A 104 -5.25 -1.90 21.42
CA THR A 104 -5.87 -0.87 22.26
C THR A 104 -6.04 0.40 21.44
N LEU A 105 -7.29 0.78 21.20
CA LEU A 105 -7.69 2.01 20.52
C LEU A 105 -8.16 3.03 21.55
N THR A 106 -7.56 4.21 21.52
CA THR A 106 -8.04 5.38 22.25
C THR A 106 -8.52 6.41 21.24
N THR A 107 -9.76 6.86 21.36
CA THR A 107 -10.38 7.85 20.46
C THR A 107 -10.79 9.09 21.23
N TRP A 108 -10.47 10.26 20.68
CA TRP A 108 -10.96 11.57 21.11
C TRP A 108 -11.85 12.13 20.02
N ARG A 109 -13.13 12.31 20.33
CA ARG A 109 -14.11 12.94 19.45
C ARG A 109 -14.28 14.41 19.82
N ASP A 110 -14.82 15.18 18.88
CA ASP A 110 -15.20 16.57 19.15
C ASP A 110 -16.15 16.64 20.36
N ASP A 111 -15.91 17.63 21.22
CA ASP A 111 -16.60 17.89 22.49
C ASP A 111 -16.45 16.84 23.61
N ALA A 112 -15.60 15.82 23.41
CA ALA A 112 -15.33 14.83 24.45
C ALA A 112 -14.40 15.38 25.55
N THR A 113 -14.81 15.25 26.82
CA THR A 113 -13.98 15.60 27.99
C THR A 113 -13.07 14.45 28.45
N GLN A 114 -13.33 13.24 27.95
CA GLN A 114 -12.61 12.01 28.22
C GLN A 114 -12.49 11.22 26.92
N PRO A 115 -11.40 10.46 26.69
CA PRO A 115 -11.32 9.56 25.55
C PRO A 115 -12.19 8.32 25.73
N ASP A 116 -12.65 7.77 24.61
CA ASP A 116 -13.15 6.41 24.54
C ASP A 116 -11.97 5.45 24.41
N VAL A 117 -11.93 4.41 25.26
CA VAL A 117 -10.90 3.37 25.20
C VAL A 117 -11.55 2.03 24.89
N TRP A 118 -11.11 1.42 23.81
CA TRP A 118 -11.54 0.10 23.37
C TRP A 118 -10.34 -0.83 23.22
N ARG A 119 -10.52 -2.10 23.59
CA ARG A 119 -9.48 -3.13 23.41
C ARG A 119 -10.11 -4.44 22.98
N ASP A 120 -9.59 -5.01 21.90
CA ASP A 120 -9.96 -6.33 21.41
C ASP A 120 -8.91 -6.87 20.43
N TYR A 121 -9.07 -8.11 20.01
CA TYR A 121 -8.27 -8.72 18.95
C TYR A 121 -8.83 -8.37 17.58
N VAL A 122 -7.99 -7.78 16.72
CA VAL A 122 -8.41 -7.28 15.41
C VAL A 122 -7.64 -7.90 14.25
N ASN A 123 -8.31 -7.93 13.11
CA ASN A 123 -7.66 -8.03 11.83
C ASN A 123 -7.07 -6.65 11.46
N THR A 124 -5.81 -6.41 11.82
CA THR A 124 -5.18 -5.09 11.65
C THR A 124 -4.85 -4.74 10.20
N ASN A 125 -5.10 -3.48 9.83
CA ASN A 125 -4.66 -2.90 8.55
C ASN A 125 -3.21 -2.37 8.59
N TYR A 126 -2.57 -2.43 9.76
CA TYR A 126 -1.20 -1.97 9.99
C TYR A 126 -0.32 -3.16 10.33
N PRO A 127 0.27 -3.84 9.32
CA PRO A 127 1.12 -4.98 9.57
C PRO A 127 2.40 -4.56 10.28
N LEU A 128 3.01 -5.51 11.01
CA LEU A 128 4.37 -5.35 11.52
C LEU A 128 5.36 -5.43 10.35
N PHE A 129 6.02 -4.32 10.02
CA PHE A 129 6.97 -4.25 8.92
C PHE A 129 8.32 -4.84 9.34
N ALA A 130 8.47 -6.15 9.18
CA ALA A 130 9.77 -6.82 9.28
C ALA A 130 10.68 -6.44 8.09
N ALA A 131 11.99 -6.58 8.27
CA ALA A 131 12.97 -6.18 7.26
C ALA A 131 12.78 -6.89 5.90
N ASP A 132 12.31 -8.14 5.93
CA ASP A 132 12.08 -8.98 4.76
C ASP A 132 10.65 -8.96 4.23
N MET A 133 9.80 -8.04 4.70
CA MET A 133 8.38 -8.04 4.37
C MET A 133 8.12 -8.01 2.85
N LEU A 134 8.85 -7.18 2.11
CA LEU A 134 8.70 -7.08 0.65
C LEU A 134 9.19 -8.33 -0.08
N VAL A 135 10.22 -8.99 0.44
CA VAL A 135 10.74 -10.25 -0.10
C VAL A 135 9.71 -11.37 0.12
N LYS A 136 9.20 -11.50 1.35
CA LYS A 136 8.17 -12.48 1.71
C LYS A 136 6.86 -12.28 0.96
N ALA A 137 6.49 -11.03 0.70
CA ALA A 137 5.30 -10.69 -0.07
C ALA A 137 5.49 -10.81 -1.59
N GLY A 138 6.69 -11.17 -2.08
CA GLY A 138 6.97 -11.30 -3.50
C GLY A 138 6.82 -9.98 -4.26
N ALA A 139 7.26 -8.87 -3.67
CA ALA A 139 7.04 -7.53 -4.22
C ALA A 139 7.56 -7.41 -5.67
N VAL A 140 6.81 -6.70 -6.51
CA VAL A 140 7.14 -6.49 -7.92
C VAL A 140 7.62 -5.07 -8.14
N PHE A 141 8.66 -4.93 -8.97
CA PHE A 141 9.16 -3.63 -9.38
C PHE A 141 8.16 -2.94 -10.31
N GLY A 142 7.63 -1.80 -9.87
CA GLY A 142 6.65 -1.00 -10.61
C GLY A 142 7.26 0.13 -11.44
N GLY A 143 8.57 0.36 -11.34
CA GLY A 143 9.27 1.41 -12.10
C GLY A 143 10.07 2.37 -11.23
N LEU A 144 10.66 3.37 -11.88
CA LEU A 144 11.38 4.45 -11.22
C LEU A 144 10.51 5.71 -11.23
N VAL A 145 10.33 6.33 -10.06
CA VAL A 145 9.54 7.56 -9.90
C VAL A 145 10.38 8.68 -9.31
N GLY A 146 10.13 9.91 -9.73
CA GLY A 146 10.69 11.11 -9.09
C GLY A 146 9.78 11.59 -7.96
N ARG A 147 10.35 12.25 -6.96
CA ARG A 147 9.57 12.87 -5.87
C ARG A 147 10.08 14.28 -5.59
N ARG A 148 9.15 15.17 -5.22
CA ARG A 148 9.43 16.61 -5.01
C ARG A 148 10.49 16.91 -3.95
N PHE A 149 10.76 15.96 -3.02
CA PHE A 149 11.67 16.14 -1.88
C PHE A 149 12.69 15.01 -1.75
N VAL A 150 12.89 14.21 -2.80
CA VAL A 150 13.92 13.15 -2.82
C VAL A 150 14.73 13.32 -4.09
N ASP A 151 16.02 13.53 -3.93
CA ASP A 151 16.93 13.68 -5.07
C ASP A 151 16.99 12.37 -5.89
N GLY A 152 16.95 12.53 -7.20
CA GLY A 152 17.00 11.42 -8.15
C GLY A 152 15.67 10.67 -8.32
N ARG A 153 15.75 9.45 -8.84
CA ARG A 153 14.60 8.55 -9.00
C ARG A 153 14.70 7.41 -8.01
N VAL A 154 13.55 6.99 -7.51
CA VAL A 154 13.41 5.94 -6.50
C VAL A 154 12.57 4.80 -7.04
N ALA A 155 12.85 3.58 -6.60
CA ALA A 155 12.09 2.41 -7.02
C ALA A 155 10.71 2.42 -6.38
N ALA A 156 9.68 2.30 -7.21
CA ALA A 156 8.34 1.95 -6.79
C ALA A 156 8.22 0.42 -6.80
N VAL A 157 7.68 -0.13 -5.71
CA VAL A 157 7.39 -1.55 -5.58
C VAL A 157 5.96 -1.75 -5.09
N SER A 158 5.32 -2.80 -5.60
CA SER A 158 3.97 -3.19 -5.22
C SER A 158 4.01 -4.57 -4.60
N ALA A 159 3.35 -4.72 -3.46
CA ALA A 159 3.29 -5.97 -2.71
C ALA A 159 1.88 -6.22 -2.21
N TRP A 160 1.45 -7.47 -2.28
CA TRP A 160 0.23 -7.93 -1.62
C TRP A 160 0.59 -8.66 -0.33
N THR A 161 0.18 -8.12 0.81
CA THR A 161 0.49 -8.72 2.13
C THR A 161 -0.57 -9.69 2.62
N GLY A 162 -1.45 -10.17 1.73
CA GLY A 162 -2.61 -11.00 2.08
C GLY A 162 -3.81 -10.19 2.58
N ARG A 163 -3.60 -8.98 3.12
CA ARG A 163 -4.66 -8.13 3.69
C ARG A 163 -4.66 -6.71 3.15
N THR A 164 -3.49 -6.21 2.77
CA THR A 164 -3.35 -4.83 2.29
C THR A 164 -2.50 -4.82 1.03
N HIS A 165 -2.99 -4.11 0.02
CA HIS A 165 -2.15 -3.74 -1.10
C HIS A 165 -1.23 -2.61 -0.65
N LEU A 166 0.07 -2.91 -0.61
CA LEU A 166 1.10 -1.94 -0.29
C LEU A 166 1.73 -1.44 -1.58
N ASN A 167 1.56 -0.14 -1.84
CA ASN A 167 2.44 0.58 -2.75
C ASN A 167 3.47 1.34 -1.93
N ALA A 168 4.72 0.90 -2.05
CA ALA A 168 5.85 1.53 -1.39
C ALA A 168 6.78 2.16 -2.44
N VAL A 169 7.27 3.35 -2.13
CA VAL A 169 8.36 3.96 -2.88
C VAL A 169 9.55 4.10 -1.95
N LEU A 170 10.66 3.48 -2.33
CA LEU A 170 11.85 3.34 -1.49
C LEU A 170 12.93 4.31 -1.93
N GLY A 171 13.16 5.33 -1.11
CA GLY A 171 14.36 6.16 -1.18
C GLY A 171 15.49 5.63 -0.30
N TRP A 172 16.66 6.25 -0.37
CA TRP A 172 17.80 6.02 0.54
C TRP A 172 17.52 6.58 1.95
N GLY A 173 16.39 6.19 2.54
CA GLY A 173 15.82 6.68 3.80
C GLY A 173 14.62 5.84 4.22
N PRO A 174 13.95 6.14 5.35
CA PRO A 174 12.77 5.39 5.79
C PRO A 174 11.67 5.41 4.71
N LEU A 175 10.80 4.40 4.78
CA LEU A 175 9.63 4.21 3.90
C LEU A 175 8.80 5.52 3.83
N LEU A 176 9.03 6.31 2.78
CA LEU A 176 8.67 7.74 2.79
C LEU A 176 7.18 7.99 2.49
N THR A 177 6.50 7.01 1.89
CA THR A 177 5.04 6.97 1.77
C THR A 177 4.61 5.53 1.55
N THR A 178 3.79 5.03 2.46
CA THR A 178 2.99 3.82 2.28
C THR A 178 1.59 4.23 1.88
N ARG A 179 1.17 3.84 0.67
CA ARG A 179 -0.26 3.87 0.34
C ARG A 179 -0.79 2.48 0.64
N PHE A 180 -1.59 2.39 1.68
CA PHE A 180 -2.37 1.20 2.00
C PHE A 180 -3.70 1.31 1.28
N SER A 181 -4.03 0.30 0.48
CA SER A 181 -5.38 0.04 0.01
C SER A 181 -5.80 -1.32 0.54
N SER A 182 -6.81 -1.36 1.39
CA SER A 182 -7.45 -2.60 1.83
C SER A 182 -8.84 -2.62 1.19
N GLY A 183 -9.05 -3.53 0.24
CA GLY A 183 -10.39 -3.95 -0.18
C GLY A 183 -10.69 -5.28 0.49
N THR A 184 -11.88 -5.41 1.07
CA THR A 184 -12.43 -6.70 1.52
C THR A 184 -13.07 -7.44 0.36
#